data_AF-A0A284RKL9-F1
#
_entry.id   AF-A0A284RKL9-F1
#
_cell.length_a   1.000
_cell.length_b   1.000
_cell.length_c   1.000
_cell.angle_alpha   90.00
_cell.angle_beta   90.00
_cell.angle_gamma   90.00
#
_symmetry.space_group_name_H-M   'P 1'
#
loop_
_entity.id
_entity.type
_entity.pdbx_description
1 polymer ?
#
loop_
_entity_poly.entity_id
_entity_poly.type
_entity_poly.pdbx_seq_one_letter_code
_entity_poly.pdbx_strand_id
1 'polypeptide(L)'
;MANKKTDLLSQRVDYEQGQDDNNKIIILNPKHFQTMIMPTDQEIANSLNYEKGIKEEGGLLCYNKRIYVPHNHAVCGEIIVCSHDHVTAGHPGVEKMKELVLRDYWWPKLKKDVKIYVRACKTCARTKSSTQAR
;
A
#
# COMPACT_ATOMS: atom_id res chain seq x y z
N MET A 1 -26.77 37.10 -41.83
CA MET A 1 -25.72 37.74 -41.01
C MET A 1 -25.77 37.15 -39.61
N ALA A 2 -24.59 36.88 -39.05
CA ALA A 2 -24.34 36.03 -37.89
C ALA A 2 -25.09 36.43 -36.61
N ASN A 3 -25.42 35.44 -35.77
CA ASN A 3 -25.26 35.57 -34.33
C ASN A 3 -24.83 34.24 -33.69
N LYS A 4 -23.66 34.33 -33.06
CA LYS A 4 -22.88 33.31 -32.38
C LYS A 4 -23.39 33.23 -30.94
N LYS A 5 -23.91 32.07 -30.51
CA LYS A 5 -24.06 31.73 -29.09
C LYS A 5 -24.23 30.22 -28.91
N THR A 6 -23.18 29.61 -28.36
CA THR A 6 -23.20 28.53 -27.36
C THR A 6 -23.91 27.22 -27.71
N ASP A 7 -23.11 26.21 -28.05
CA ASP A 7 -23.47 24.80 -27.82
C ASP A 7 -22.30 24.12 -27.09
N LEU A 8 -22.45 24.01 -25.77
CA LEU A 8 -21.57 23.22 -24.90
C LEU A 8 -22.49 22.48 -23.92
N LEU A 9 -23.23 21.51 -24.44
CA LEU A 9 -23.83 20.44 -23.66
C LEU A 9 -24.25 19.31 -24.60
N SER A 10 -23.44 18.25 -24.60
CA SER A 10 -23.82 16.84 -24.75
C SER A 10 -22.94 16.09 -25.75
N GLN A 11 -21.89 15.47 -25.22
CA GLN A 11 -21.66 14.06 -25.54
C GLN A 11 -21.15 13.40 -24.28
N ARG A 12 -22.11 12.82 -23.53
CA ARG A 12 -21.82 11.73 -22.61
C ARG A 12 -21.17 10.64 -23.46
N VAL A 13 -19.90 10.37 -23.20
CA VAL A 13 -19.27 9.14 -23.68
C VAL A 13 -19.59 8.11 -22.63
N ASP A 14 -20.37 7.11 -23.02
CA ASP A 14 -20.73 5.94 -22.23
C ASP A 14 -19.50 5.38 -21.51
N TYR A 15 -19.43 5.61 -20.20
CA TYR A 15 -18.49 4.92 -19.34
C TYR A 15 -19.09 3.54 -19.10
N GLU A 16 -18.62 2.57 -19.90
CA GLU A 16 -18.86 1.15 -19.65
C GLU A 16 -18.55 0.88 -18.17
N GLN A 17 -19.54 0.32 -17.51
CA GLN A 17 -19.60 0.01 -16.09
C GLN A 17 -18.27 -0.58 -15.61
N GLY A 18 -17.64 0.09 -14.63
CA GLY A 18 -16.36 -0.33 -14.07
C GLY A 18 -16.43 -1.79 -13.68
N GLN A 19 -15.62 -2.61 -14.36
CA GLN A 19 -15.47 -4.00 -14.00
C GLN A 19 -14.89 -4.04 -12.59
N ASP A 20 -15.65 -4.66 -11.68
CA ASP A 20 -15.27 -4.94 -10.31
C ASP A 20 -14.17 -6.02 -10.27
N ASP A 21 -12.99 -5.69 -10.78
CA ASP A 21 -11.82 -6.57 -10.82
C ASP A 21 -11.15 -6.74 -9.43
N ASN A 22 -11.82 -6.28 -8.36
CA ASN A 22 -11.40 -6.45 -6.97
C ASN A 22 -11.29 -7.94 -6.57
N ASN A 23 -11.68 -8.87 -7.44
CA ASN A 23 -11.41 -10.30 -7.33
C ASN A 23 -9.92 -10.68 -7.33
N LYS A 24 -8.99 -9.71 -7.49
CA LYS A 24 -7.56 -9.90 -7.25
C LYS A 24 -7.03 -9.07 -6.08
N ILE A 25 -7.83 -8.96 -5.01
CA ILE A 25 -7.26 -8.89 -3.67
C ILE A 25 -6.44 -10.18 -3.50
N ILE A 26 -5.12 -10.08 -3.75
CA ILE A 26 -4.19 -11.14 -3.34
C ILE A 26 -4.11 -11.00 -1.83
N ILE A 27 -5.03 -11.67 -1.15
CA ILE A 27 -4.83 -12.06 0.24
C ILE A 27 -3.53 -12.86 0.19
N LEU A 28 -2.44 -12.24 0.65
CA LEU A 28 -1.18 -12.94 0.94
C LEU A 28 -1.57 -14.29 1.53
N ASN A 29 -1.19 -15.39 0.87
CA ASN A 29 -1.72 -16.73 1.16
C ASN A 29 -1.81 -16.91 2.69
N PRO A 30 -3.02 -17.06 3.27
CA PRO A 30 -3.23 -16.82 4.68
C PRO A 30 -2.36 -17.69 5.59
N LYS A 31 -1.99 -18.90 5.14
CA LYS A 31 -1.09 -19.79 5.89
C LYS A 31 0.38 -19.34 5.88
N HIS A 32 0.87 -18.80 4.77
CA HIS A 32 2.24 -18.28 4.67
C HIS A 32 2.38 -16.97 5.45
N PHE A 33 1.35 -16.13 5.38
CA PHE A 33 1.27 -14.90 6.14
C PHE A 33 1.21 -15.17 7.66
N GLN A 34 0.41 -16.15 8.11
CA GLN A 34 0.32 -16.51 9.54
C GLN A 34 1.67 -16.93 10.12
N THR A 35 2.43 -17.78 9.42
CA THR A 35 3.73 -18.25 9.93
C THR A 35 4.79 -17.14 9.98
N MET A 36 4.74 -16.16 9.07
CA MET A 36 5.73 -15.08 9.01
C MET A 36 5.37 -13.87 9.90
N ILE A 37 4.09 -13.66 10.19
CA ILE A 37 3.58 -12.54 10.99
C ILE A 37 3.50 -12.89 12.47
N MET A 38 3.29 -14.17 12.82
CA MET A 38 3.29 -14.61 14.21
C MET A 38 4.69 -14.38 14.81
N PRO A 39 4.85 -13.45 15.76
CA PRO A 39 6.13 -13.20 16.37
C PRO A 39 6.50 -14.39 17.25
N THR A 40 7.77 -14.78 17.28
CA THR A 40 8.29 -15.69 18.30
C THR A 40 8.12 -15.07 19.68
N ASP A 41 8.09 -15.87 20.74
CA ASP A 41 7.96 -15.38 22.12
C ASP A 41 8.96 -14.25 22.46
N GLN A 42 10.13 -14.28 21.83
CA GLN A 42 11.16 -13.25 21.93
C GLN A 42 10.81 -11.95 21.18
N GLU A 43 10.20 -12.04 19.99
CA GLU A 43 9.71 -10.90 19.21
C GLU A 43 8.47 -10.28 19.86
N ILE A 44 7.62 -11.08 20.52
CA ILE A 44 6.50 -10.60 21.36
C ILE A 44 7.07 -9.75 22.49
N ALA A 45 8.05 -10.26 23.25
CA ALA A 45 8.70 -9.52 24.34
C ALA A 45 9.35 -8.21 23.87
N ASN A 46 9.98 -8.20 22.69
CA ASN A 46 10.56 -6.99 22.11
C ASN A 46 9.51 -6.00 21.56
N SER A 47 8.37 -6.50 21.07
CA SER A 47 7.24 -5.70 20.56
C SER A 47 6.42 -5.06 21.68
N LEU A 48 6.36 -5.70 22.85
CA LEU A 48 5.70 -5.17 24.05
C LEU A 48 6.40 -3.94 24.63
N ASN A 49 7.66 -3.69 24.26
CA ASN A 49 8.38 -2.46 24.61
C ASN A 49 7.96 -1.25 23.74
N TYR A 50 7.23 -1.44 22.64
CA TYR A 50 6.61 -0.36 21.85
C TYR A 50 5.14 -0.13 22.27
N GLU A 51 5.00 0.19 23.55
CA GLU A 51 3.99 1.05 24.19
C GLU A 51 2.50 0.89 23.81
N LYS A 52 1.74 0.26 24.72
CA LYS A 52 0.34 0.59 25.09
C LYS A 52 -0.63 0.77 23.91
N GLY A 53 -0.92 -0.30 23.17
CA GLY A 53 -1.95 -0.24 22.12
C GLY A 53 -2.04 -1.45 21.19
N ILE A 54 -1.08 -2.36 21.27
CA ILE A 54 -1.14 -3.63 20.55
C ILE A 54 -2.10 -4.57 21.27
N LYS A 55 -3.01 -5.19 20.52
CA LYS A 55 -3.99 -6.16 21.00
C LYS A 55 -3.90 -7.43 20.17
N GLU A 56 -4.13 -8.58 20.80
CA GLU A 56 -4.29 -9.83 20.06
C GLU A 56 -5.77 -10.03 19.71
N GLU A 57 -6.08 -10.29 18.44
CA GLU A 57 -7.42 -10.60 17.96
C GLU A 57 -7.32 -11.72 16.92
N GLY A 58 -7.95 -12.87 17.19
CA GLY A 58 -7.95 -14.00 16.24
C GLY A 58 -6.57 -14.59 15.94
N GLY A 59 -5.63 -14.51 16.89
CA GLY A 59 -4.24 -14.98 16.71
C GLY A 59 -3.33 -14.04 15.91
N LEU A 60 -3.79 -12.81 15.64
CA LEU A 60 -3.00 -11.75 15.02
C LEU A 60 -2.82 -10.60 16.01
N LEU A 61 -1.63 -10.00 15.99
CA LEU A 61 -1.38 -8.75 16.71
C LEU A 61 -1.91 -7.58 15.89
N CYS A 62 -2.58 -6.64 16.54
CA CYS A 62 -3.25 -5.50 15.93
C CYS A 62 -2.92 -4.20 16.66
N TYR A 63 -2.64 -3.13 15.93
CA TYR A 63 -2.46 -1.77 16.45
C TYR A 63 -3.42 -0.81 15.74
N ASN A 64 -4.28 -0.10 16.49
CA ASN A 64 -5.28 0.81 15.92
C ASN A 64 -6.11 0.20 14.76
N LYS A 65 -6.59 -1.03 14.95
CA LYS A 65 -7.37 -1.82 13.96
C LYS A 65 -6.59 -2.22 12.68
N ARG A 66 -5.27 -2.24 12.73
CA ARG A 66 -4.38 -2.67 11.63
C ARG A 66 -3.51 -3.82 12.11
N ILE A 67 -3.13 -4.71 11.21
CA ILE A 67 -2.25 -5.84 11.53
C ILE A 67 -0.88 -5.28 11.91
N TYR A 68 -0.45 -5.59 13.13
CA TYR A 68 0.89 -5.31 13.59
C TYR A 68 1.84 -6.30 12.93
N VAL A 69 2.84 -5.75 12.24
CA VAL A 69 3.95 -6.52 11.69
C VAL A 69 5.15 -6.23 12.59
N PRO A 70 5.77 -7.26 13.21
CA PRO A 70 7.04 -7.09 13.90
C PRO A 70 8.06 -6.39 12.99
N HIS A 71 9.01 -5.63 13.54
CA HIS A 71 10.01 -4.92 12.74
C HIS A 71 11.04 -5.89 12.14
N ASN A 72 10.57 -6.74 11.22
CA ASN A 72 11.36 -7.69 10.46
C ASN A 72 11.48 -7.17 9.02
N HIS A 73 12.70 -6.82 8.62
CA HIS A 73 12.97 -6.26 7.31
C HIS A 73 12.52 -7.15 6.15
N ALA A 74 12.52 -8.47 6.32
CA ALA A 74 12.06 -9.40 5.28
C ALA A 74 10.55 -9.25 5.06
N VAL A 75 9.74 -9.39 6.12
CA VAL A 75 8.28 -9.32 6.04
C VAL A 75 7.80 -7.94 5.61
N CYS A 76 8.35 -6.88 6.21
CA CYS A 76 8.04 -5.51 5.81
C CYS A 76 8.42 -5.25 4.34
N GLY A 77 9.55 -5.79 3.90
CA GLY A 77 10.01 -5.71 2.51
C GLY A 77 9.05 -6.37 1.54
N GLU A 78 8.61 -7.60 1.82
CA GLU A 78 7.65 -8.32 0.99
C GLU A 78 6.32 -7.59 0.85
N ILE A 79 5.77 -7.05 1.95
CA ILE A 79 4.54 -6.25 1.92
C ILE A 79 4.70 -5.04 0.99
N ILE A 80 5.84 -4.34 1.06
CA ILE A 80 6.12 -3.18 0.22
C ILE A 80 6.27 -3.61 -1.26
N VAL A 81 7.03 -4.66 -1.54
CA VAL A 81 7.25 -5.20 -2.90
C VAL A 81 5.93 -5.61 -3.53
N CYS A 82 5.12 -6.43 -2.83
CA CYS A 82 3.83 -6.89 -3.32
C CYS A 82 2.87 -5.73 -3.62
N SER A 83 2.97 -4.63 -2.88
CA SER A 83 2.08 -3.49 -3.06
C SER A 83 2.60 -2.46 -4.08
N HIS A 84 3.90 -2.46 -4.39
CA HIS A 84 4.54 -1.48 -5.26
C HIS A 84 4.84 -2.02 -6.67
N ASP A 85 5.36 -3.24 -6.75
CA ASP A 85 5.85 -3.86 -7.99
C ASP A 85 4.78 -4.74 -8.67
N HIS A 86 3.59 -4.86 -8.08
CA HIS A 86 2.48 -5.54 -8.73
C HIS A 86 2.13 -4.85 -10.06
N VAL A 87 1.93 -5.65 -11.12
CA VAL A 87 1.73 -5.16 -12.50
C VAL A 87 0.62 -4.10 -12.59
N THR A 88 -0.43 -4.22 -11.77
CA THR A 88 -1.55 -3.26 -11.74
C THR A 88 -1.37 -2.10 -10.76
N ALA A 89 -0.39 -2.16 -9.85
CA ALA A 89 -0.17 -1.10 -8.85
C ALA A 89 0.44 0.17 -9.48
N GLY A 90 1.10 0.04 -10.63
CA GLY A 90 1.62 1.18 -11.39
C GLY A 90 2.74 1.94 -10.69
N HIS A 91 3.52 1.27 -9.81
CA HIS A 91 4.63 1.87 -9.06
C HIS A 91 4.23 3.17 -8.31
N PRO A 92 3.33 3.05 -7.33
CA PRO A 92 2.76 4.20 -6.63
C PRO A 92 3.84 5.03 -5.92
N GLY A 93 3.69 6.35 -5.99
CA GLY A 93 4.55 7.28 -5.26
C GLY A 93 4.47 7.11 -3.74
N VAL A 94 5.42 7.72 -3.02
CA VAL A 94 5.61 7.54 -1.57
C VAL A 94 4.32 7.75 -0.75
N GLU A 95 3.56 8.81 -1.01
CA GLU A 95 2.35 9.10 -0.24
C GLU A 95 1.24 8.08 -0.50
N LYS A 96 1.04 7.68 -1.76
CA LYS A 96 0.06 6.65 -2.11
C LYS A 96 0.44 5.30 -1.53
N MET A 97 1.73 4.96 -1.56
CA MET A 97 2.22 3.72 -0.96
C MET A 97 2.01 3.70 0.56
N LYS A 98 2.25 4.83 1.24
CA LYS A 98 1.93 4.93 2.68
C LYS A 98 0.45 4.68 2.94
N GLU A 99 -0.44 5.31 2.19
CA GLU A 99 -1.89 5.12 2.33
C GLU A 99 -2.30 3.66 2.15
N LEU A 100 -1.81 3.02 1.07
CA LEU A 100 -2.11 1.61 0.76
C LEU A 100 -1.65 0.67 1.87
N VAL A 101 -0.40 0.78 2.31
CA VAL A 101 0.13 -0.10 3.37
C VAL A 101 -0.55 0.17 4.71
N LEU A 102 -0.75 1.45 5.05
CA LEU A 102 -1.36 1.85 6.32
C LEU A 102 -2.84 1.48 6.42
N ARG A 103 -3.52 1.12 5.33
CA ARG A 103 -4.90 0.66 5.42
C ARG A 103 -5.02 -0.62 6.25
N ASP A 104 -4.11 -1.56 6.00
CA ASP A 104 -4.20 -2.92 6.50
C ASP A 104 -3.08 -3.26 7.50
N TYR A 105 -1.91 -2.63 7.40
CA TYR A 105 -0.71 -2.98 8.16
C TYR A 105 -0.13 -1.81 8.95
N TRP A 106 0.62 -2.13 10.00
CA TRP A 106 1.40 -1.18 10.77
C TRP A 106 2.67 -1.84 11.36
N TRP A 107 3.79 -1.15 11.28
CA TRP A 107 5.03 -1.49 11.99
C TRP A 107 5.84 -0.24 12.33
N PRO A 108 6.77 -0.32 13.30
CA PRO A 108 7.69 0.77 13.59
C PRO A 108 8.46 1.15 12.33
N LYS A 109 8.54 2.44 12.00
CA LYS A 109 9.28 2.96 10.82
C LYS A 109 8.68 2.61 9.43
N LEU A 110 7.45 2.09 9.32
CA LEU A 110 6.76 1.88 8.04
C LEU A 110 6.91 3.04 7.05
N LYS A 111 6.68 4.27 7.51
CA LYS A 111 6.81 5.47 6.67
C LYS A 111 8.22 5.66 6.11
N LYS A 112 9.25 5.29 6.87
CA LYS A 112 10.66 5.36 6.46
C LYS A 112 10.98 4.27 5.45
N ASP A 113 10.53 3.04 5.70
CA ASP A 113 10.81 1.89 4.84
C ASP A 113 10.16 2.07 3.46
N VAL A 114 8.88 2.46 3.42
CA VAL A 114 8.17 2.83 2.19
C VAL A 114 8.92 3.92 1.42
N LYS A 115 9.37 4.97 2.12
CA LYS A 115 10.09 6.08 1.49
C LYS A 115 11.43 5.64 0.89
N ILE A 116 12.17 4.77 1.58
CA ILE A 116 13.45 4.23 1.10
C ILE A 116 13.20 3.40 -0.16
N TYR A 117 12.24 2.48 -0.10
CA TYR A 117 11.95 1.56 -1.19
C TYR A 117 11.51 2.30 -2.47
N VAL A 118 10.50 3.16 -2.38
CA VAL A 118 9.99 3.90 -3.55
C VAL A 118 11.04 4.84 -4.15
N ARG A 119 11.93 5.40 -3.32
CA ARG A 119 13.05 6.25 -3.82
C ARG A 119 14.13 5.43 -4.52
N ALA A 120 14.35 4.19 -4.12
CA ALA A 120 15.28 3.28 -4.77
C ALA A 120 14.73 2.68 -6.07
N CYS A 121 13.42 2.78 -6.32
CA CYS A 121 12.82 2.24 -7.55
C CYS A 121 13.26 3.02 -8.80
N LYS A 122 13.94 2.32 -9.71
CA LYS A 122 14.39 2.88 -11.01
C LYS A 122 13.23 3.33 -11.89
N THR A 123 12.10 2.60 -11.87
CA THR A 123 10.91 2.96 -12.66
C THR A 123 10.32 4.28 -12.17
N CYS A 124 10.13 4.44 -10.85
CA CYS A 124 9.66 5.70 -10.26
C CYS A 124 10.63 6.86 -10.49
N ALA A 125 11.94 6.61 -10.49
CA ALA A 125 12.94 7.64 -10.74
C ALA A 125 12.84 8.17 -12.18
N ARG A 126 12.70 7.27 -13.18
CA ARG A 126 12.59 7.62 -14.60
C ARG A 126 11.33 8.42 -14.93
N THR A 127 10.19 8.06 -14.36
CA THR A 127 8.92 8.76 -14.61
C THR A 127 8.95 10.19 -14.07
N LYS A 128 9.50 10.39 -12.86
CA LYS A 128 9.63 11.72 -12.25
C LYS A 128 10.52 12.66 -13.06
N SER A 129 11.64 12.18 -13.59
CA SER A 129 12.52 13.01 -14.45
C SER A 129 11.85 13.39 -15.77
N SER A 130 10.94 12.55 -16.29
CA SER A 130 10.24 12.81 -17.54
C SER A 130 9.12 13.85 -17.40
N THR A 131 8.50 13.97 -16.23
CA THR A 131 7.40 14.93 -15.99
C THR A 131 7.89 16.36 -15.73
N GLN A 132 9.18 16.58 -15.49
CA GLN A 132 9.75 17.92 -15.29
C GLN A 132 10.27 18.57 -16.59
N ALA A 133 9.98 17.97 -17.75
CA ALA A 133 10.28 18.56 -19.06
C ALA A 133 9.01 19.15 -19.69
N ARG A 134 8.69 20.39 -19.33
CA ARG A 134 8.19 21.45 -20.24
C ARG A 134 8.08 22.78 -19.52
#